data_AF-A0A6L7NIL6-F1
#
_entry.id   AF-A0A6L7NIL6-F1
#
_cell.length_a   1.000
_cell.length_b   1.000
_cell.length_c   1.000
_cell.angle_alpha   90.00
_cell.angle_beta   90.00
_cell.angle_gamma   90.00
#
_symmetry.space_group_name_H-M   'P 1'
#
loop_
_entity.id
_entity.type
_entity.pdbx_description
1 polymer ?
#
loop_
_entity_poly.entity_id
_entity_poly.type
_entity_poly.pdbx_seq_one_letter_code
_entity_poly.pdbx_strand_id
1 'polypeptide(L)'
;MANRTISEMKAHLVAKADASEDFRTRLVADPRSVISAEFGISIPEGFAVHVHEDGATTAHMVLPMSDRLTEDELATVAAGVDVYPV
;
A
#
# COMPACT_ATOMS: atom_id res chain seq x y z
N MET A 1 -12.41 12.35 -14.69
CA MET A 1 -11.17 12.12 -13.93
C MET A 1 -11.01 10.61 -13.79
N ALA A 2 -9.90 10.02 -14.24
CA ALA A 2 -9.72 8.58 -14.17
C ALA A 2 -9.52 8.18 -12.69
N ASN A 3 -10.49 7.47 -12.12
CA ASN A 3 -10.38 6.94 -10.77
C ASN A 3 -9.41 5.75 -10.81
N ARG A 4 -8.11 6.01 -10.62
CA ARG A 4 -7.12 4.93 -10.57
C ARG A 4 -7.39 4.05 -9.36
N THR A 5 -7.33 2.75 -9.57
CA THR A 5 -7.50 1.79 -8.47
C THR A 5 -6.21 1.71 -7.64
N ILE A 6 -6.32 1.33 -6.36
CA ILE A 6 -5.14 1.16 -5.49
C ILE A 6 -4.17 0.12 -6.07
N SER A 7 -4.70 -0.93 -6.73
CA SER A 7 -3.91 -1.94 -7.42
C SER A 7 -3.03 -1.36 -8.53
N GLU A 8 -3.56 -0.42 -9.33
CA GLU A 8 -2.79 0.26 -10.39
C GLU A 8 -1.69 1.15 -9.80
N MET A 9 -1.99 1.86 -8.70
CA MET A 9 -0.99 2.67 -8.00
C MET A 9 0.13 1.81 -7.43
N LYS A 10 -0.22 0.68 -6.79
CA LYS A 10 0.74 -0.30 -6.28
C LYS A 10 1.66 -0.82 -7.39
N ALA A 11 1.08 -1.26 -8.50
CA ALA A 11 1.86 -1.76 -9.64
C ALA A 11 2.85 -0.70 -10.18
N HIS A 12 2.43 0.57 -10.24
CA HIS A 12 3.31 1.66 -10.66
C HIS A 12 4.49 1.86 -9.70
N LEU A 13 4.25 1.85 -8.39
CA LEU A 13 5.29 2.00 -7.37
C LEU A 13 6.30 0.85 -7.40
N VAL A 14 5.82 -0.39 -7.53
CA VAL A 14 6.69 -1.58 -7.63
C VAL A 14 7.58 -1.48 -8.86
N ALA A 15 7.03 -1.16 -10.03
CA ALA A 15 7.81 -1.03 -11.25
C ALA A 15 8.92 0.02 -11.14
N LYS A 16 8.67 1.15 -10.46
CA LYS A 16 9.70 2.17 -10.21
C LYS A 16 10.73 1.73 -9.18
N ALA A 17 10.32 0.99 -8.15
CA ALA A 17 11.23 0.44 -7.16
C ALA A 17 12.14 -0.67 -7.72
N ASP A 18 11.70 -1.41 -8.73
CA ASP A 18 12.54 -2.36 -9.48
C ASP A 18 13.55 -1.64 -10.38
N ALA A 19 13.18 -0.49 -10.93
CA ALA A 19 14.06 0.28 -11.82
C ALA A 19 15.09 1.17 -11.09
N SER A 20 14.92 1.43 -9.78
CA SER A 20 15.78 2.35 -9.03
C SER A 20 15.84 2.00 -7.54
N GLU A 21 17.05 1.68 -7.06
CA GLU A 21 17.29 1.46 -5.63
C GLU A 21 17.04 2.72 -4.80
N ASP A 22 17.47 3.90 -5.27
CA ASP A 22 17.20 5.18 -4.59
C ASP A 22 15.69 5.44 -4.43
N PHE A 23 14.88 5.05 -5.41
CA PHE A 23 13.42 5.13 -5.30
C PHE A 23 12.90 4.13 -4.27
N ARG A 24 13.36 2.87 -4.33
CA ARG A 24 13.00 1.82 -3.38
C ARG A 24 13.33 2.21 -1.94
N THR A 25 14.55 2.66 -1.67
CA THR A 25 14.99 3.10 -0.34
C THR A 25 14.11 4.24 0.19
N ARG A 26 13.79 5.24 -0.65
CA ARG A 26 12.90 6.34 -0.25
C ARG A 26 11.46 5.88 -0.03
N LEU A 27 10.96 4.98 -0.88
CA LEU A 27 9.60 4.44 -0.75
C LEU A 27 9.43 3.69 0.58
N VAL A 28 10.45 2.97 1.03
CA VAL A 28 10.44 2.28 2.33
C VAL A 28 10.56 3.28 3.49
N ALA A 29 11.44 4.28 3.37
CA ALA A 29 11.73 5.22 4.45
C ALA A 29 10.64 6.29 4.67
N ASP A 30 10.06 6.82 3.58
CA ASP A 30 9.02 7.85 3.62
C ASP A 30 7.97 7.60 2.52
N PRO A 31 7.15 6.54 2.67
CA PRO A 31 6.17 6.16 1.66
C PRO A 31 5.13 7.26 1.43
N ARG A 32 4.76 8.01 2.47
CA ARG A 32 3.78 9.09 2.38
C ARG A 32 4.23 10.16 1.41
N SER A 33 5.43 10.70 1.58
CA SER A 33 5.94 11.73 0.68
C SER A 33 6.14 11.22 -0.74
N VAL A 34 6.60 9.97 -0.90
CA VAL A 34 6.78 9.36 -2.22
C VAL A 34 5.45 9.22 -2.93
N ILE A 35 4.43 8.62 -2.30
CA ILE A 35 3.10 8.44 -2.89
C ILE A 35 2.47 9.79 -3.24
N SER A 36 2.58 10.78 -2.35
CA SER A 36 2.09 12.14 -2.62
C SER A 36 2.79 12.79 -3.81
N ALA A 37 4.11 12.63 -3.95
CA ALA A 37 4.87 13.17 -5.07
C ALA A 37 4.55 12.46 -6.40
N GLU A 38 4.38 11.14 -6.39
CA GLU A 38 4.13 10.35 -7.60
C GLU A 38 2.73 10.55 -8.18
N PHE A 39 1.72 10.71 -7.31
CA PHE A 39 0.33 10.74 -7.73
C PHE A 39 -0.37 12.09 -7.51
N GLY A 40 0.29 13.05 -6.85
CA GLY A 40 -0.29 14.36 -6.53
C GLY A 40 -1.43 14.28 -5.52
N ILE A 41 -1.44 13.24 -4.67
CA ILE A 41 -2.49 13.02 -3.67
C ILE A 41 -2.03 13.46 -2.28
N SER A 42 -2.94 14.02 -1.50
CA SER A 42 -2.68 14.32 -0.08
C SER A 42 -3.21 13.17 0.78
N ILE A 43 -2.33 12.56 1.55
CA ILE A 43 -2.72 11.55 2.54
C ILE A 43 -3.20 12.30 3.80
N PRO A 44 -4.31 11.93 4.46
CA PRO A 44 -4.75 12.58 5.69
C PRO A 44 -3.72 12.49 6.83
N GLU A 45 -3.66 13.47 7.73
CA GLU A 45 -2.67 13.49 8.84
C GLU A 45 -2.84 12.33 9.84
N GLY A 46 -4.02 11.74 9.93
CA GLY A 46 -4.30 10.58 10.79
C GLY A 46 -3.98 9.23 10.16
N PHE A 47 -3.48 9.18 8.92
CA PHE A 47 -3.25 7.94 8.19
C PHE A 47 -1.76 7.62 8.10
N ALA A 48 -1.37 6.49 8.68
CA ALA A 48 -0.02 5.95 8.59
C ALA A 48 0.07 5.00 7.39
N VAL A 49 1.15 5.12 6.62
CA VAL A 49 1.48 4.21 5.53
C VAL A 49 2.81 3.56 5.84
N HIS A 50 2.85 2.24 5.78
CA HIS A 50 4.06 1.46 5.98
C HIS A 50 4.33 0.62 4.72
N VAL A 51 5.58 0.61 4.28
CA VAL A 51 6.05 -0.24 3.19
C VAL A 51 7.14 -1.12 3.77
N HIS A 52 6.98 -2.43 3.60
CA HIS A 52 7.95 -3.41 4.07
C HIS A 52 8.53 -4.16 2.87
N GLU A 53 9.83 -4.40 2.91
CA GLU A 53 10.47 -5.28 1.93
C GLU A 53 10.21 -6.74 2.30
N ASP A 54 9.89 -7.52 1.29
CA ASP A 54 9.72 -8.97 1.43
C ASP A 54 11.08 -9.64 1.26
N GLY A 55 11.59 -10.21 2.35
CA GLY A 55 12.89 -10.88 2.41
C GLY A 55 12.70 -12.38 2.63
N ALA A 56 13.69 -13.19 2.24
CA ALA A 56 13.60 -14.66 2.27
C ALA A 56 13.33 -15.31 3.64
N THR A 57 13.35 -14.52 4.73
CA THR A 57 13.12 -14.97 6.11
C THR A 57 12.02 -14.19 6.83
N THR A 58 11.30 -13.33 6.10
CA THR A 58 10.26 -12.46 6.64
C THR A 58 8.91 -12.94 6.13
N ALA A 59 7.90 -12.99 7.01
CA ALA A 59 6.52 -13.20 6.62
C ALA A 59 5.70 -11.97 7.02
N HIS A 60 4.93 -11.44 6.08
CA HIS A 60 4.03 -10.30 6.30
C HIS A 60 2.61 -10.81 6.48
N MET A 61 1.93 -10.36 7.54
CA MET A 61 0.55 -10.74 7.83
C MET A 61 -0.26 -9.48 8.13
N VAL A 62 -1.39 -9.34 7.46
CA VAL A 62 -2.37 -8.29 7.74
C VAL A 62 -3.43 -8.88 8.66
N LEU A 63 -3.49 -8.37 9.89
CA LEU A 63 -4.59 -8.67 10.81
C LEU A 63 -5.56 -7.48 10.82
N PRO A 64 -6.67 -7.55 10.07
CA PRO A 64 -7.66 -6.48 10.05
C PRO A 64 -8.36 -6.31 11.41
N MET A 65 -8.75 -5.07 11.73
CA MET A 65 -9.61 -4.81 12.88
C MET A 65 -11.03 -5.33 12.61
N SER A 66 -11.53 -6.17 13.49
CA SER A 66 -12.76 -6.95 13.32
C SER A 66 -14.06 -6.13 13.39
N ASP A 67 -13.99 -4.86 13.78
CA ASP A 67 -15.14 -3.98 13.99
C ASP A 67 -15.48 -3.07 12.79
N ARG A 68 -14.68 -3.11 11.70
CA ARG A 68 -14.85 -2.21 10.54
C ARG A 68 -15.09 -2.91 9.20
N LEU A 69 -15.08 -4.24 9.17
CA LEU A 69 -15.24 -5.01 7.93
C LEU A 69 -16.38 -6.02 8.08
N THR A 70 -17.18 -6.15 7.03
CA THR A 70 -18.08 -7.30 6.85
C THR A 70 -17.27 -8.59 6.63
N GLU A 71 -17.88 -9.76 6.76
CA GLU A 71 -17.20 -11.06 6.61
C GLU A 71 -16.54 -11.23 5.23
N ASP A 72 -17.18 -10.72 4.18
CA ASP A 72 -16.66 -10.75 2.80
C ASP A 72 -15.46 -9.81 2.60
N GLU A 73 -15.50 -8.61 3.21
CA GLU A 73 -14.40 -7.65 3.19
C GLU A 73 -13.21 -8.16 4.01
N LEU A 74 -13.51 -8.80 5.15
CA LEU A 74 -12.53 -9.46 6.01
C LEU A 74 -11.81 -10.59 5.28
N ALA A 75 -12.56 -11.47 4.61
CA ALA A 75 -12.01 -12.60 3.86
C ALA A 75 -11.06 -12.13 2.76
N THR A 76 -11.37 -11.01 2.12
CA THR A 76 -10.55 -10.50 1.03
C THR A 76 -9.27 -9.82 1.54
N VAL A 77 -9.34 -9.04 2.61
CA VAL A 77 -8.14 -8.48 3.28
C VAL A 77 -7.25 -9.60 3.82
N ALA A 78 -7.82 -10.64 4.43
CA ALA A 78 -7.10 -11.79 4.96
C ALA A 78 -6.44 -12.63 3.85
N ALA A 79 -7.00 -12.64 2.63
CA ALA A 79 -6.40 -13.26 1.46
C ALA A 79 -5.20 -12.47 0.88
N GLY A 80 -4.83 -11.33 1.49
CA GLY A 80 -3.77 -10.45 0.99
C GLY A 80 -4.19 -9.63 -0.23
N VAL A 81 -5.50 -9.54 -0.49
CA VAL A 81 -6.08 -8.74 -1.56
C VAL A 81 -6.60 -7.44 -0.94
N ASP A 82 -6.15 -6.31 -1.46
CA ASP A 82 -6.60 -4.99 -0.98
C ASP A 82 -8.09 -4.81 -1.30
N VAL A 83 -8.93 -4.73 -0.27
CA VAL A 83 -10.28 -4.17 -0.39
C VAL A 83 -10.43 -3.11 0.66
N TYR A 84 -10.72 -1.90 0.20
CA TYR A 84 -11.21 -0.85 1.07
C TYR A 84 -12.72 -0.82 0.90
N PRO A 85 -13.50 -0.89 2.00
CA PRO A 85 -14.92 -0.59 1.93
C PRO A 85 -15.11 0.84 1.41
N VAL A 86 -16.02 1.01 0.44
CA VAL A 86 -16.46 2.31 -0.08
C VAL A 86 -17.50 2.96 0.80
#